data_AF-A0A1I3Q2E7-F1
#
_entry.id   AF-A0A1I3Q2E7-F1
#
_cell.length_a   1.000
_cell.length_b   1.000
_cell.length_c   1.000
_cell.angle_alpha   90.00
_cell.angle_beta   90.00
_cell.angle_gamma   90.00
#
_symmetry.space_group_name_H-M   'P 1'
#
loop_
_entity.id
_entity.type
_entity.pdbx_description
1 polymer ?
#
loop_
_entity_poly.entity_id
_entity_poly.type
_entity_poly.pdbx_seq_one_letter_code
_entity_poly.pdbx_strand_id
1 'polypeptide(L)'
;MIRAAVISFALVQPAFALELEQCNRTTNVSHGGEAGARDLGAGYVAWEVWWAQEGVASDLLVADCRGQMVLSSRLREEGVRDRAFDRRDAGRDVLDRFSRRSPAFFALADLARDLEGVGRDTVISPMVTEACPCAALYPDARGDLPAFELVPVQSVIGDSL
;
A
#
# COMPACT_ATOMS: atom_id res chain seq x y z
N MET A 1 -52.27 -33.65 9.26
CA MET A 1 -51.69 -32.29 9.28
C MET A 1 -50.19 -32.43 9.48
N ILE A 2 -49.36 -32.22 8.46
CA ILE A 2 -47.90 -32.24 8.57
C ILE A 2 -47.40 -30.90 8.01
N ARG A 3 -46.92 -30.03 8.90
CA ARG A 3 -46.28 -28.76 8.53
C ARG A 3 -44.83 -29.07 8.14
N ALA A 4 -44.51 -28.94 6.87
CA ALA A 4 -43.13 -28.97 6.39
C ALA A 4 -42.44 -27.65 6.80
N ALA A 5 -41.44 -27.73 7.67
CA ALA A 5 -40.56 -26.62 7.99
C ALA A 5 -39.51 -26.51 6.87
N VAL A 6 -39.56 -25.41 6.12
CA VAL A 6 -38.53 -25.07 5.12
C VAL A 6 -37.35 -24.48 5.88
N ILE A 7 -36.25 -25.24 5.96
CA ILE A 7 -34.97 -24.76 6.48
C ILE A 7 -34.26 -24.06 5.32
N SER A 8 -34.24 -22.73 5.35
CA SER A 8 -33.44 -21.92 4.43
C SER A 8 -31.97 -21.98 4.84
N PHE A 9 -31.14 -22.65 4.03
CA PHE A 9 -29.69 -22.55 4.13
C PHE A 9 -29.24 -21.23 3.48
N ALA A 10 -28.81 -20.27 4.29
CA ALA A 10 -28.10 -19.10 3.79
C ALA A 10 -26.71 -19.55 3.30
N LEU A 11 -26.49 -19.51 1.99
CA LEU A 11 -25.18 -19.73 1.39
C LEU A 11 -24.31 -18.50 1.72
N VAL A 12 -23.46 -18.63 2.74
CA VAL A 12 -22.38 -17.68 2.99
C VAL A 12 -21.41 -17.82 1.82
N GLN A 13 -21.43 -16.87 0.88
CA GLN A 13 -20.37 -16.81 -0.13
C GLN A 13 -19.05 -16.51 0.60
N PRO A 14 -17.95 -17.21 0.27
CA PRO A 14 -16.66 -16.87 0.83
C PRO A 14 -16.34 -15.43 0.42
N ALA A 15 -16.15 -14.56 1.41
CA ALA A 15 -15.44 -13.31 1.15
C ALA A 15 -14.04 -13.73 0.69
N PHE A 16 -13.75 -13.56 -0.60
CA PHE A 16 -12.43 -13.82 -1.13
C PHE A 16 -11.47 -12.87 -0.39
N ALA A 17 -10.56 -13.44 0.40
CA ALA A 17 -9.49 -12.67 1.00
C ALA A 17 -8.64 -12.06 -0.12
N LEU A 18 -8.33 -10.78 0.02
CA LEU A 18 -7.49 -10.06 -0.94
C LEU A 18 -6.07 -10.63 -0.87
N GLU A 19 -5.55 -11.12 -2.00
CA GLU A 19 -4.17 -11.59 -2.10
C GLU A 19 -3.21 -10.40 -2.32
N LEU A 20 -2.02 -10.47 -1.74
CA LEU A 20 -1.06 -9.35 -1.75
C LEU A 20 -0.60 -8.98 -3.16
N GLU A 21 -0.53 -9.95 -4.07
CA GLU A 21 -0.18 -9.74 -5.48
C GLU A 21 -1.22 -8.86 -6.20
N GLN A 22 -2.47 -8.84 -5.74
CA GLN A 22 -3.53 -7.99 -6.29
C GLN A 22 -3.30 -6.52 -5.94
N CYS A 23 -2.40 -6.22 -4.99
CA CYS A 23 -1.97 -4.86 -4.68
C CYS A 23 -0.92 -4.33 -5.67
N ASN A 24 -0.32 -5.18 -6.50
CA ASN A 24 0.51 -4.71 -7.60
C ASN A 24 -0.40 -4.11 -8.68
N ARG A 25 -0.42 -2.78 -8.81
CA ARG A 25 -1.30 -2.07 -9.74
C ARG A 25 -0.47 -1.27 -10.71
N THR A 26 -0.69 -1.47 -12.00
CA THR A 26 -0.19 -0.56 -13.03
C THR A 26 -1.41 0.11 -13.66
N THR A 27 -1.60 1.41 -13.44
CA THR A 27 -2.72 2.15 -14.06
C THR A 27 -2.49 2.30 -15.57
N ASN A 28 -1.26 2.59 -15.95
CA ASN A 28 -0.65 2.46 -17.28
C ASN A 28 0.88 2.55 -17.08
N VAL A 29 1.70 1.82 -17.86
CA VAL A 29 3.17 1.88 -17.72
C VAL A 29 3.71 3.32 -17.83
N SER A 30 3.00 4.18 -18.56
CA SER A 30 3.31 5.60 -18.75
C SER A 30 2.73 6.54 -17.68
N HIS A 31 1.93 6.05 -16.75
CA HIS A 31 1.25 6.88 -15.73
C HIS A 31 1.67 6.56 -14.30
N GLY A 32 2.14 5.35 -14.04
CA GLY A 32 2.60 4.94 -12.73
C GLY A 32 1.98 3.64 -12.25
N GLY A 33 2.28 3.32 -11.00
CA GLY A 33 1.78 2.13 -10.37
C GLY A 33 2.26 1.94 -8.95
N GLU A 34 1.81 0.85 -8.35
CA GLU A 34 2.17 0.37 -7.04
C GLU A 34 2.70 -1.06 -7.18
N ALA A 35 3.76 -1.40 -6.45
CA ALA A 35 4.30 -2.75 -6.46
C ALA A 35 5.13 -3.05 -5.22
N GLY A 36 5.53 -4.32 -5.09
CA GLY A 36 6.47 -4.74 -4.05
C GLY A 36 5.85 -4.71 -2.65
N ALA A 37 4.53 -4.84 -2.58
CA ALA A 37 3.80 -4.95 -1.33
C ALA A 37 4.36 -6.12 -0.51
N ARG A 38 4.66 -5.88 0.77
CA ARG A 38 5.22 -6.88 1.68
C ARG A 38 4.85 -6.60 3.13
N ASP A 39 4.72 -7.68 3.90
CA ASP A 39 4.58 -7.61 5.35
C ASP A 39 5.92 -7.26 6.01
N LEU A 40 5.91 -6.34 6.96
CA LEU A 40 7.04 -6.06 7.85
C LEU A 40 6.84 -6.68 9.23
N GLY A 41 5.62 -7.13 9.54
CA GLY A 41 5.21 -7.67 10.83
C GLY A 41 4.50 -6.64 11.72
N ALA A 42 3.76 -7.15 12.71
CA ALA A 42 3.06 -6.39 13.74
C ALA A 42 2.09 -5.29 13.25
N GLY A 43 1.48 -5.48 12.08
CA GLY A 43 0.56 -4.52 11.49
C GLY A 43 1.22 -3.47 10.61
N TYR A 44 2.51 -3.66 10.28
CA TYR A 44 3.24 -2.78 9.37
C TYR A 44 3.42 -3.44 8.01
N VAL A 45 3.19 -2.67 6.95
CA VAL A 45 3.34 -3.12 5.56
C VAL A 45 4.12 -2.07 4.76
N ALA A 46 4.85 -2.50 3.74
CA ALA A 46 5.56 -1.61 2.84
C ALA A 46 5.25 -1.90 1.38
N TRP A 47 5.31 -0.88 0.53
CA TRP A 47 5.21 -0.98 -0.92
C TRP A 47 5.88 0.22 -1.60
N GLU A 48 6.12 0.13 -2.90
CA GLU A 48 6.64 1.23 -3.71
C GLU A 48 5.53 1.79 -4.61
N VAL A 49 5.48 3.11 -4.78
CA VAL A 49 4.64 3.79 -5.77
C VAL A 49 5.53 4.54 -6.74
N TRP A 50 5.24 4.50 -8.04
CA TRP A 50 5.95 5.28 -9.06
C TRP A 50 5.01 5.99 -10.03
N TRP A 51 5.53 6.99 -10.73
CA TRP A 51 4.86 7.74 -11.78
C TRP A 51 5.87 8.16 -12.85
N ALA A 52 5.39 8.33 -14.09
CA ALA A 52 6.27 8.42 -15.27
C ALA A 52 5.75 9.35 -16.40
N GLN A 53 4.97 10.40 -16.10
CA GLN A 53 4.38 11.28 -17.14
C GLN A 53 5.40 12.27 -17.75
N GLU A 54 5.97 13.16 -16.93
CA GLU A 54 6.91 14.21 -17.35
C GLU A 54 8.32 13.99 -16.78
N GLY A 55 8.57 12.78 -16.29
CA GLY A 55 9.72 12.39 -15.48
C GLY A 55 9.33 11.18 -14.62
N VAL A 56 10.33 10.45 -14.16
CA VAL A 56 10.12 9.28 -13.30
C VAL A 56 10.34 9.68 -11.86
N ALA A 57 9.42 9.32 -10.98
CA ALA A 57 9.76 9.28 -9.58
C ALA A 57 9.11 8.11 -8.86
N SER A 58 9.69 7.78 -7.70
CA SER A 58 9.33 6.61 -6.92
C SER A 58 9.40 6.93 -5.43
N ASP A 59 8.34 6.58 -4.73
CA ASP A 59 8.18 6.70 -3.29
C ASP A 59 8.20 5.31 -2.65
N LEU A 60 8.85 5.20 -1.50
CA LEU A 60 8.63 4.11 -0.57
C LEU A 60 7.49 4.51 0.37
N LEU A 61 6.49 3.64 0.51
CA LEU A 61 5.43 3.80 1.48
C LEU A 61 5.52 2.71 2.55
N VAL A 62 5.30 3.10 3.81
CA VAL A 62 5.17 2.18 4.95
C VAL A 62 3.97 2.59 5.79
N ALA A 63 3.00 1.68 5.93
CA ALA A 63 1.81 1.93 6.73
C ALA A 63 1.91 1.22 8.09
N ASP A 64 1.45 1.90 9.14
CA ASP A 64 0.94 1.28 10.36
C ASP A 64 -0.56 1.07 10.17
N CYS A 65 -0.96 -0.16 9.83
CA CYS A 65 -2.35 -0.47 9.50
C CYS A 65 -3.28 -0.26 10.70
N ARG A 66 -2.81 -0.50 11.92
CA ARG A 66 -3.61 -0.33 13.15
C ARG A 66 -3.68 1.13 13.57
N GLY A 67 -2.55 1.83 13.47
CA GLY A 67 -2.46 3.25 13.76
C GLY A 67 -3.12 4.13 12.69
N GLN A 68 -3.47 3.56 11.54
CA GLN A 68 -4.05 4.25 10.38
C GLN A 68 -3.16 5.39 9.87
N MET A 69 -1.84 5.20 9.95
CA MET A 69 -0.83 6.17 9.52
C MET A 69 -0.02 5.59 8.38
N VAL A 70 0.42 6.44 7.47
CA VAL A 70 1.32 6.08 6.39
C VAL A 70 2.50 7.04 6.35
N LEU A 71 3.68 6.48 6.22
CA LEU A 71 4.90 7.18 5.87
C LEU A 71 5.09 7.10 4.37
N SER A 72 5.44 8.21 3.73
CA SER A 72 5.97 8.25 2.37
C SER A 72 7.36 8.87 2.37
N SER A 73 8.27 8.37 1.54
CA SER A 73 9.58 8.98 1.31
C SER A 73 10.00 8.84 -0.16
N ARG A 74 10.43 9.95 -0.75
CA ARG A 74 10.86 10.05 -2.14
C ARG A 74 12.26 9.48 -2.31
N LEU A 75 12.37 8.36 -3.03
CA LEU A 75 13.62 7.61 -3.23
C LEU A 75 14.20 7.73 -4.64
N ARG A 76 13.43 8.17 -5.62
CA ARG A 76 13.96 8.47 -6.97
C ARG A 76 13.24 9.64 -7.61
N GLU A 77 13.99 10.50 -8.29
CA GLU A 77 13.50 11.44 -9.32
C GLU A 77 14.45 11.42 -10.51
N GLU A 78 13.89 11.46 -11.70
CA GLU A 78 14.61 11.62 -12.96
C GLU A 78 13.74 12.42 -13.93
N GLY A 79 14.30 13.48 -14.52
CA GLY A 79 13.55 14.35 -15.45
C GLY A 79 12.49 15.24 -14.80
N VAL A 80 12.32 15.16 -13.47
CA VAL A 80 11.41 16.05 -12.71
C VAL A 80 12.13 17.36 -12.41
N ARG A 81 11.73 18.44 -13.10
CA ARG A 81 12.32 19.80 -12.94
C ARG A 81 13.86 19.81 -13.06
N ASP A 82 14.41 19.05 -14.00
CA ASP A 82 15.86 18.86 -14.22
C ASP A 82 16.64 18.32 -13.01
N ARG A 83 15.96 17.65 -12.07
CA ARG A 83 16.59 16.97 -10.93
C ARG A 83 16.77 15.48 -11.25
N ALA A 84 17.90 14.94 -10.81
CA ALA A 84 18.17 13.52 -10.86
C ALA A 84 18.73 13.05 -9.51
N PHE A 85 18.07 12.06 -8.91
CA PHE A 85 18.61 11.33 -7.78
C PHE A 85 17.97 9.94 -7.75
N ASP A 86 18.76 8.92 -7.39
CA ASP A 86 18.24 7.57 -7.15
C ASP A 86 18.90 7.02 -5.87
N ARG A 87 18.06 6.77 -4.88
CA ARG A 87 18.41 6.30 -3.54
C ARG A 87 17.56 5.09 -3.14
N ARG A 88 16.96 4.41 -4.12
CA ARG A 88 16.10 3.23 -3.86
C ARG A 88 16.83 2.15 -3.09
N ASP A 89 18.07 1.83 -3.46
CA ASP A 89 18.84 0.80 -2.74
C ASP A 89 19.14 1.21 -1.30
N ALA A 90 19.53 2.47 -1.07
CA ALA A 90 19.74 2.98 0.29
C ALA A 90 18.45 2.99 1.14
N GLY A 91 17.31 3.33 0.53
CA GLY A 91 16.00 3.27 1.19
C GLY A 91 15.57 1.83 1.51
N ARG A 92 15.85 0.87 0.61
CA ARG A 92 15.62 -0.56 0.87
C ARG A 92 16.48 -1.07 2.02
N ASP A 93 17.74 -0.66 2.10
CA ASP A 93 18.61 -1.00 3.22
C ASP A 93 18.09 -0.44 4.56
N VAL A 94 17.53 0.78 4.56
CA VAL A 94 16.86 1.35 5.75
C VAL A 94 15.65 0.50 6.15
N LEU A 95 14.80 0.14 5.19
CA LEU A 95 13.61 -0.65 5.42
C LEU A 95 13.93 -2.07 5.92
N ASP A 96 14.96 -2.70 5.36
CA ASP A 96 15.43 -4.03 5.77
C ASP A 96 16.05 -4.02 7.16
N ARG A 97 16.70 -2.93 7.57
CA ARG A 97 17.13 -2.77 8.97
C ARG A 97 15.94 -2.56 9.90
N PHE A 98 14.92 -1.82 9.47
CA PHE A 98 13.70 -1.61 10.24
C PHE A 98 12.95 -2.92 10.47
N SER A 99 12.75 -3.74 9.44
CA SER A 99 12.02 -5.01 9.53
C SER A 99 12.71 -6.06 10.42
N ARG A 100 14.03 -5.96 10.62
CA ARG A 100 14.79 -6.84 11.53
C ARG A 100 14.70 -6.42 13.00
N ARG A 101 14.12 -5.26 13.32
CA ARG A 101 13.92 -4.84 14.72
C ARG A 101 12.89 -5.73 15.40
N SER A 102 12.92 -5.78 16.73
CA SER A 102 11.81 -6.39 17.45
C SER A 102 10.53 -5.57 17.18
N PRO A 103 9.38 -6.21 16.90
CA PRO A 103 8.16 -5.49 16.56
C PRO A 103 7.66 -4.52 17.64
N ALA A 104 8.08 -4.72 18.90
CA ALA A 104 7.80 -3.79 20.00
C ALA A 104 8.44 -2.40 19.83
N PHE A 105 9.37 -2.25 18.89
CA PHE A 105 10.07 -0.99 18.59
C PHE A 105 9.76 -0.47 17.18
N PHE A 106 8.70 -0.98 16.55
CA PHE A 106 8.25 -0.41 15.29
C PHE A 106 7.59 0.94 15.57
N ALA A 107 8.09 1.98 14.92
CA ALA A 107 7.56 3.33 14.98
C ALA A 107 7.87 4.05 13.67
N LEU A 108 6.83 4.58 13.00
CA LEU A 108 7.02 5.34 11.75
C LEU A 108 7.93 6.56 11.95
N ALA A 109 7.90 7.20 13.12
CA ALA A 109 8.75 8.35 13.42
C ALA A 109 10.26 8.02 13.40
N ASP A 110 10.63 6.82 13.87
CA ASP A 110 12.03 6.39 13.84
C ASP A 110 12.44 6.00 12.41
N LEU A 111 11.55 5.34 11.67
CA LEU A 111 11.79 5.06 10.25
C LEU A 111 11.91 6.34 9.42
N ALA A 112 11.07 7.34 9.67
CA ALA A 112 11.13 8.64 9.00
C ALA A 112 12.50 9.30 9.21
N ARG A 113 12.99 9.32 10.45
CA ARG A 113 14.31 9.88 10.77
C ARG A 113 15.44 9.18 10.01
N ASP A 114 15.38 7.85 9.90
CA ASP A 114 16.36 7.08 9.14
C ASP A 114 16.24 7.35 7.62
N LEU A 115 15.03 7.56 7.11
CA LEU A 115 14.76 7.85 5.71
C LEU A 115 15.09 9.30 5.31
N GLU A 116 14.94 10.28 6.19
CA GLU A 116 15.36 11.68 5.95
C GLU A 116 16.86 11.80 5.61
N GLY A 117 17.68 10.86 6.08
CA GLY A 117 19.11 10.80 5.74
C GLY A 117 19.42 10.28 4.33
N VAL A 118 18.46 9.67 3.63
CA VAL A 118 18.67 9.02 2.32
C VAL A 118 17.70 9.48 1.24
N GLY A 119 16.43 9.72 1.60
CA GLY A 119 15.36 10.13 0.71
C GLY A 119 15.10 11.63 0.72
N ARG A 120 13.97 12.02 0.14
CA ARG A 120 13.43 13.39 0.15
C ARG A 120 11.97 13.35 0.56
N ASP A 121 11.42 14.52 0.87
CA ASP A 121 9.97 14.70 1.09
C ASP A 121 9.37 13.63 2.02
N THR A 122 10.11 13.23 3.06
CA THR A 122 9.68 12.20 4.01
C THR A 122 8.57 12.76 4.89
N VAL A 123 7.38 12.17 4.83
CA VAL A 123 6.19 12.66 5.54
C VAL A 123 5.44 11.49 6.15
N ILE A 124 4.92 11.69 7.36
CA ILE A 124 3.94 10.81 7.98
C ILE A 124 2.58 11.52 7.95
N SER A 125 1.56 10.84 7.47
CA SER A 125 0.20 11.37 7.38
C SER A 125 -0.83 10.32 7.79
N PRO A 126 -2.02 10.73 8.28
CA PRO A 126 -3.12 9.81 8.44
C PRO A 126 -3.55 9.25 7.08
N MET A 127 -3.93 7.98 7.05
CA MET A 127 -4.59 7.39 5.90
C MET A 127 -6.01 7.93 5.80
N VAL A 128 -6.44 8.22 4.57
CA VAL A 128 -7.83 8.66 4.27
C VAL A 128 -8.68 7.52 3.72
N THR A 129 -8.03 6.46 3.24
CA THR A 129 -8.62 5.21 2.78
C THR A 129 -7.69 4.06 3.17
N GLU A 130 -8.24 2.87 3.35
CA GLU A 130 -7.43 1.68 3.61
C GLU A 130 -6.45 1.42 2.45
N ALA A 131 -5.18 1.20 2.78
CA ALA A 131 -4.18 0.78 1.81
C ALA A 131 -4.39 -0.69 1.43
N CYS A 132 -4.23 -1.04 0.15
CA CYS A 132 -4.40 -2.42 -0.32
C CYS A 132 -3.61 -3.45 0.50
N PRO A 133 -2.30 -3.23 0.81
CA PRO A 133 -1.54 -4.22 1.58
C PRO A 133 -2.06 -4.38 3.02
N CYS A 134 -2.67 -3.34 3.61
CA CYS A 134 -3.34 -3.45 4.89
C CYS A 134 -4.61 -4.29 4.79
N ALA A 135 -5.44 -4.09 3.76
CA ALA A 135 -6.62 -4.90 3.50
C ALA A 135 -6.28 -6.39 3.28
N ALA A 136 -5.16 -6.67 2.61
CA ALA A 136 -4.71 -8.02 2.31
C ALA A 136 -4.13 -8.75 3.55
N LEU A 137 -3.27 -8.09 4.32
CA LEU A 137 -2.49 -8.73 5.39
C LEU A 137 -3.08 -8.54 6.78
N TYR A 138 -3.81 -7.45 6.99
CA TYR A 138 -4.35 -7.04 8.29
C TYR A 138 -5.79 -6.52 8.17
N PRO A 139 -6.74 -7.30 7.62
CA PRO A 139 -8.11 -6.84 7.35
C PRO A 139 -8.86 -6.37 8.61
N ASP A 140 -8.53 -6.92 9.78
CA ASP A 140 -9.13 -6.51 11.06
C ASP A 140 -8.56 -5.19 11.61
N ALA A 141 -7.47 -4.67 11.02
CA ALA A 141 -6.82 -3.42 11.45
C ALA A 141 -7.42 -2.18 10.80
N ARG A 142 -8.34 -2.32 9.83
CA ARG A 142 -8.94 -1.21 9.08
C ARG A 142 -9.51 -0.11 9.95
N GLY A 143 -10.13 -0.46 11.08
CA GLY A 143 -10.90 0.46 11.90
C GLY A 143 -12.01 1.14 11.09
N ASP A 144 -12.09 2.47 11.21
CA ASP A 144 -13.11 3.30 10.54
C ASP A 144 -12.73 3.80 9.13
N LEU A 145 -11.58 3.37 8.59
CA LEU A 145 -11.19 3.77 7.24
C LEU A 145 -12.18 3.23 6.20
N PRO A 146 -12.50 4.02 5.14
CA PRO A 146 -13.14 3.47 3.96
C PRO A 146 -12.37 2.26 3.44
N ALA A 147 -13.10 1.18 3.15
CA ALA A 147 -12.53 -0.08 2.70
C ALA A 147 -11.77 0.09 1.38
N PHE A 148 -10.69 -0.68 1.22
CA PHE A 148 -10.05 -0.76 -0.07
C PHE A 148 -10.97 -1.48 -1.07
N GLU A 149 -11.16 -0.89 -2.24
CA GLU A 149 -11.92 -1.49 -3.33
C GLU A 149 -11.01 -1.80 -4.52
N LEU A 150 -10.96 -3.07 -4.90
CA LEU A 150 -10.35 -3.49 -6.16
C LEU A 150 -11.24 -3.02 -7.31
N VAL A 151 -10.88 -1.90 -7.94
CA VAL A 151 -11.54 -1.47 -9.18
C VAL A 151 -10.88 -2.20 -10.37
N PRO A 152 -11.62 -3.06 -11.11
CA PRO A 152 -11.07 -3.71 -12.29
C PRO A 152 -10.75 -2.70 -13.39
N VAL A 153 -9.61 -2.89 -14.07
CA VAL A 153 -9.06 -2.00 -15.12
C VAL A 153 -9.97 -1.86 -16.35
N GLN A 154 -11.04 -2.66 -16.47
CA GLN A 154 -11.91 -2.69 -17.65
C GLN A 154 -12.93 -1.53 -17.76
N SER A 155 -13.07 -0.64 -16.77
CA SER A 155 -14.15 0.37 -16.79
C SER A 155 -13.78 1.71 -17.46
N VAL A 156 -12.62 1.85 -18.12
CA VAL A 156 -12.21 3.13 -18.75
C VAL A 156 -12.25 3.09 -20.28
N ILE A 157 -12.55 1.93 -20.88
CA ILE A 157 -12.64 1.77 -22.34
C ILE A 157 -14.02 1.22 -22.70
N GLY A 158 -15.07 2.03 -22.54
CA GLY A 158 -16.41 1.59 -22.92
C GLY A 158 -17.50 2.59 -22.60
N ASP A 159 -17.38 3.83 -23.08
CA ASP A 159 -18.52 4.74 -23.27
C ASP A 159 -18.14 5.86 -24.26
N SER A 160 -17.67 5.45 -25.44
CA SER A 160 -17.55 6.35 -26.59
C SER A 160 -17.70 5.54 -27.87
N LEU A 161 -18.95 5.24 -28.23
CA LEU A 161 -19.38 5.00 -29.61
C LEU A 161 -20.51 6.00 -29.91
#